data_AF-X1PT03-F1
#
_entry.id   AF-X1PT03-F1
#
_cell.length_a   1.000
_cell.length_b   1.000
_cell.length_c   1.000
_cell.angle_alpha   90.00
_cell.angle_beta   90.00
_cell.angle_gamma   90.00
#
_symmetry.space_group_name_H-M   'P 1'
#
loop_
_entity.id
_entity.type
_entity.pdbx_description
1 polymer ?
#
loop_
_entity_poly.entity_id
_entity_poly.type
_entity_poly.pdbx_seq_one_letter_code
_entity_poly.pdbx_strand_id
1 'polypeptide(L)'
;PWLKMWISWVDDPKYLRMTMAEQTAYWRLYALAHRCNAGGLLVTDSGSPLSVKEIANILHIISSQDTGALKSMLEKMDKEREIFIKDGALFIARYEEEQARRPSSTKEAVADRQRRRRERLDQEQDMSQEICDKEESSKETPPLPIDKDIEGEEEGEGKKRDKSVTCHSNSLTAEAVLAEISKLHEQNFSIITPLLSEKFKDFVENYRGSGKAARPWGYWW
;
A
#
# COMPACT_ATOMS: atom_id res chain seq x y z
N PRO A 1 11.22 2.09 -2.70
CA PRO A 1 12.25 1.44 -3.56
C PRO A 1 12.11 -0.08 -3.55
N TRP A 2 12.35 -0.75 -2.41
CA TRP A 2 12.27 -2.21 -2.26
C TRP A 2 10.97 -2.85 -2.78
N LEU A 3 9.79 -2.28 -2.50
CA LEU A 3 8.52 -2.81 -3.03
C LEU A 3 8.39 -2.72 -4.56
N LYS A 4 8.93 -1.67 -5.20
CA LYS A 4 8.97 -1.55 -6.68
C LYS A 4 9.82 -2.69 -7.26
N MET A 5 10.98 -2.91 -6.66
CA MET A 5 11.94 -3.96 -7.02
C MET A 5 11.31 -5.36 -6.91
N TRP A 6 10.66 -5.66 -5.78
CA TRP A 6 9.93 -6.93 -5.59
C TRP A 6 8.86 -7.19 -6.66
N ILE A 7 7.98 -6.21 -6.92
CA ILE A 7 6.92 -6.37 -7.93
C ILE A 7 7.53 -6.60 -9.32
N SER A 8 8.51 -5.78 -9.74
CA SER A 8 9.19 -5.96 -11.03
C SER A 8 9.97 -7.27 -11.18
N TRP A 9 10.21 -8.00 -10.08
CA TRP A 9 11.00 -9.24 -10.09
C TRP A 9 10.15 -10.50 -9.97
N VAL A 10 8.96 -10.42 -9.36
CA VAL A 10 7.99 -11.53 -9.35
C VAL A 10 7.41 -11.76 -10.76
N ASP A 11 7.20 -10.69 -11.52
CA ASP A 11 6.56 -10.74 -12.84
C ASP A 11 7.54 -10.99 -14.01
N ASP A 12 8.85 -10.78 -13.82
CA ASP A 12 9.84 -10.87 -14.91
C ASP A 12 10.40 -12.31 -15.04
N PRO A 13 10.21 -12.99 -16.19
CA PRO A 13 10.55 -14.40 -16.37
C PRO A 13 12.04 -14.71 -16.24
N LYS A 14 12.94 -13.72 -16.31
CA LYS A 14 14.38 -13.96 -16.09
C LYS A 14 14.68 -14.37 -14.65
N TYR A 15 13.97 -13.80 -13.67
CA TYR A 15 14.14 -14.18 -12.25
C TYR A 15 13.48 -15.52 -11.95
N LEU A 16 12.35 -15.83 -12.58
CA LEU A 16 11.66 -17.12 -12.43
C LEU A 16 12.51 -18.33 -12.89
N ARG A 17 13.50 -18.13 -13.77
CA ARG A 17 14.49 -19.14 -14.19
C ARG A 17 15.67 -19.33 -13.23
N MET A 18 15.74 -18.51 -12.17
CA MET A 18 16.77 -18.59 -11.13
C MET A 18 16.23 -19.25 -9.87
N THR A 19 17.07 -20.07 -9.24
CA THR A 19 16.85 -20.63 -7.91
C THR A 19 16.82 -19.53 -6.85
N MET A 20 16.22 -19.79 -5.69
CA MET A 20 16.20 -18.84 -4.57
C MET A 20 17.60 -18.41 -4.11
N ALA A 21 18.60 -19.29 -4.20
CA ALA A 21 19.99 -18.98 -3.87
C ALA A 21 20.62 -18.00 -4.88
N GLU A 22 20.38 -18.22 -6.18
CA GLU A 22 20.81 -17.31 -7.25
C GLU A 22 20.11 -15.95 -7.14
N GLN A 23 18.80 -15.92 -6.94
CA GLN A 23 18.05 -14.67 -6.72
C GLN A 23 18.61 -13.92 -5.50
N THR A 24 18.79 -14.60 -4.36
CA THR A 24 19.38 -14.00 -3.16
C THR A 24 20.79 -13.46 -3.41
N ALA A 25 21.62 -14.17 -4.18
CA ALA A 25 22.95 -13.70 -4.56
C ALA A 25 22.88 -12.43 -5.42
N TYR A 26 21.96 -12.35 -6.39
CA TYR A 26 21.72 -11.14 -7.16
C TYR A 26 21.26 -9.97 -6.28
N TRP A 27 20.36 -10.20 -5.32
CA TRP A 27 19.86 -9.14 -4.44
C TRP A 27 20.96 -8.58 -3.53
N ARG A 28 21.83 -9.45 -3.02
CA ARG A 28 23.03 -9.07 -2.26
C ARG A 28 24.00 -8.27 -3.13
N LEU A 29 24.21 -8.66 -4.37
CA LEU A 29 25.04 -7.94 -5.35
C LEU A 29 24.47 -6.55 -5.68
N TYR A 30 23.15 -6.44 -5.86
CA TYR A 30 22.45 -5.19 -6.13
C TYR A 30 22.52 -4.22 -4.94
N ALA A 31 22.40 -4.75 -3.72
CA ALA A 31 22.64 -3.99 -2.49
C ALA A 31 24.12 -3.55 -2.35
N LEU A 32 25.08 -4.36 -2.81
CA LEU A 32 26.49 -3.99 -2.87
C LEU A 32 26.73 -2.84 -3.87
N ALA A 33 26.13 -2.89 -5.06
CA ALA A 33 26.20 -1.80 -6.03
C ALA A 33 25.67 -0.46 -5.48
N HIS A 34 24.63 -0.53 -4.64
CA HIS A 34 24.15 0.66 -3.92
C HIS A 34 25.17 1.22 -2.92
N ARG A 35 25.92 0.36 -2.23
CA ARG A 35 27.00 0.78 -1.33
C ARG A 35 28.19 1.38 -2.08
N CYS A 36 28.54 0.85 -3.25
CA CYS A 36 29.60 1.40 -4.11
C CYS A 36 29.25 2.79 -4.66
N ASN A 37 27.96 3.14 -4.77
CA ASN A 37 27.47 4.45 -5.25
C ASN A 37 28.05 4.91 -6.61
N ALA A 38 28.49 3.95 -7.44
CA ALA A 38 29.17 4.19 -8.72
C ALA A 38 28.27 3.82 -9.93
N GLY A 39 27.01 4.24 -9.91
CA GLY A 39 26.07 4.04 -11.02
C GLY A 39 25.76 2.58 -11.39
N GLY A 40 26.04 1.62 -10.50
CA GLY A 40 25.92 0.18 -10.76
C GLY A 40 27.25 -0.55 -11.01
N LEU A 41 28.38 0.18 -11.09
CA LEU A 41 29.72 -0.41 -11.13
C LEU A 41 30.13 -0.91 -9.73
N LEU A 42 30.67 -2.12 -9.64
CA LEU A 42 31.22 -2.67 -8.40
C LEU A 42 32.69 -2.29 -8.25
N VAL A 43 32.93 -1.19 -7.54
CA VAL A 43 34.25 -0.66 -7.18
C VAL A 43 34.42 -0.59 -5.67
N THR A 44 35.67 -0.68 -5.23
CA THR A 44 36.07 -0.41 -3.84
C THR A 44 36.00 1.08 -3.55
N ASP A 45 36.13 1.46 -2.28
CA ASP A 45 36.23 2.87 -1.86
C ASP A 45 37.46 3.58 -2.50
N SER A 46 38.47 2.81 -2.93
CA SER A 46 39.64 3.28 -3.69
C SER A 46 39.43 3.38 -5.21
N GLY A 47 38.23 3.04 -5.72
CA GLY A 47 37.90 3.06 -7.15
C GLY A 47 38.42 1.87 -7.96
N SER A 48 39.05 0.87 -7.34
CA SER A 48 39.50 -0.34 -8.05
C SER A 48 38.34 -1.34 -8.28
N PRO A 49 38.32 -2.05 -9.42
CA PRO A 49 37.28 -3.02 -9.73
C PRO A 49 37.27 -4.19 -8.74
N LEU A 50 36.10 -4.60 -8.25
CA LEU A 50 35.98 -5.80 -7.41
C LEU A 50 36.09 -7.08 -8.25
N SER A 51 36.95 -8.00 -7.80
CA SER A 51 36.95 -9.38 -8.27
C SER A 51 35.81 -10.20 -7.68
N VAL A 52 35.42 -11.28 -8.36
CA VAL A 52 34.38 -12.23 -7.89
C VAL A 52 34.72 -12.82 -6.51
N LYS A 53 36.01 -12.95 -6.16
CA LYS A 53 36.45 -13.44 -4.84
C LYS A 53 36.19 -12.39 -3.74
N GLU A 54 36.49 -11.12 -4.01
CA GLU A 54 36.22 -10.02 -3.07
C GLU A 54 34.72 -9.81 -2.89
N ILE A 55 33.93 -9.91 -3.97
CA ILE A 55 32.46 -9.91 -3.90
C ILE A 55 31.96 -11.05 -2.99
N ALA A 56 32.43 -12.29 -3.20
CA ALA A 56 32.04 -13.42 -2.33
C ALA A 56 32.38 -13.17 -0.85
N ASN A 57 33.57 -12.62 -0.57
CA ASN A 57 34.00 -12.27 0.79
C ASN A 57 33.10 -11.18 1.41
N ILE A 58 32.81 -10.09 0.69
CA ILE A 58 31.99 -8.97 1.16
C ILE A 58 30.52 -9.37 1.35
N LEU A 59 30.02 -10.29 0.53
CA LEU A 59 28.67 -10.85 0.65
C LEU A 59 28.57 -11.99 1.69
N HIS A 60 29.67 -12.28 2.41
CA HIS A 60 29.83 -13.36 3.37
C HIS A 60 29.39 -14.74 2.83
N ILE A 61 29.76 -15.02 1.59
CA ILE A 61 29.46 -16.26 0.86
C ILE A 61 30.58 -17.26 1.19
N ILE A 62 30.41 -17.98 2.31
CA ILE A 62 31.40 -18.93 2.85
C ILE A 62 31.22 -20.33 2.24
N SER A 63 30.00 -20.73 1.92
CA SER A 63 29.69 -22.07 1.41
C SER A 63 30.16 -22.27 -0.04
N SER A 64 30.65 -23.47 -0.34
CA SER A 64 30.92 -23.91 -1.72
C SER A 64 29.64 -23.94 -2.58
N GLN A 65 28.50 -24.22 -1.96
CA GLN A 65 27.19 -24.19 -2.62
C GLN A 65 26.79 -22.74 -2.99
N ASP A 66 26.96 -21.80 -2.05
CA ASP A 66 26.59 -20.40 -2.27
C ASP A 66 27.53 -19.70 -3.27
N THR A 67 28.82 -20.05 -3.26
CA THR A 67 29.76 -19.58 -4.31
C THR A 67 29.45 -20.20 -5.68
N GLY A 68 28.92 -21.42 -5.73
CA GLY A 68 28.34 -22.02 -6.93
C GLY A 68 27.11 -21.25 -7.43
N ALA A 69 26.18 -20.92 -6.52
CA ALA A 69 24.99 -20.13 -6.83
C ALA A 69 25.35 -18.72 -7.31
N LEU A 70 26.36 -18.06 -6.71
CA LEU A 70 26.87 -16.77 -7.17
C LEU A 70 27.36 -16.85 -8.63
N LYS A 71 28.17 -17.86 -8.98
CA LYS A 71 28.67 -18.04 -10.35
C LYS A 71 27.55 -18.32 -11.34
N SER A 72 26.66 -19.26 -11.01
CA SER A 72 25.52 -19.61 -11.86
C SER A 72 24.57 -18.41 -12.07
N MET A 73 24.36 -17.58 -11.05
CA MET A 73 23.64 -16.31 -11.17
C MET A 73 24.34 -15.34 -12.14
N LEU A 74 25.66 -15.14 -11.99
CA LEU A 74 26.42 -14.26 -12.89
C LEU A 74 26.32 -14.73 -14.35
N GLU A 75 26.48 -16.02 -14.62
CA GLU A 75 26.35 -16.61 -15.96
C GLU A 75 24.94 -16.49 -16.56
N LYS A 76 23.89 -16.53 -15.72
CA LYS A 76 22.50 -16.33 -16.17
C LYS A 76 22.21 -14.86 -16.47
N MET A 77 22.66 -13.96 -15.60
CA MET A 77 22.42 -12.52 -15.73
C MET A 77 23.28 -11.87 -16.84
N ASP A 78 24.43 -12.44 -17.17
CA ASP A 78 25.22 -12.07 -18.36
C ASP A 78 24.49 -12.41 -19.67
N LYS A 79 23.87 -13.60 -19.76
CA LYS A 79 23.04 -13.99 -20.92
C LYS A 79 21.84 -13.08 -21.13
N GLU A 80 21.18 -12.67 -20.05
CA GLU A 80 20.05 -11.73 -20.08
C GLU A 80 20.52 -10.24 -20.18
N ARG A 81 21.84 -9.99 -20.26
CA ARG A 81 22.49 -8.66 -20.36
C ARG A 81 22.21 -7.70 -19.20
N GLU A 82 21.83 -8.24 -18.04
CA GLU A 82 21.60 -7.48 -16.80
C GLU A 82 22.89 -7.20 -16.03
N ILE A 83 23.91 -8.05 -16.21
CA ILE A 83 25.23 -7.91 -15.58
C ILE A 83 26.28 -8.14 -16.64
N PHE A 84 27.29 -7.29 -16.75
CA PHE A 84 28.43 -7.53 -17.62
C PHE A 84 29.70 -6.88 -17.06
N ILE A 85 30.86 -7.25 -17.60
CA ILE A 85 32.13 -6.63 -17.22
C ILE A 85 32.29 -5.33 -18.03
N LYS A 86 32.43 -4.21 -17.33
CA LYS A 86 32.68 -2.88 -17.90
C LYS A 86 33.91 -2.28 -17.21
N ASP A 87 34.89 -1.84 -18.00
CA ASP A 87 36.14 -1.24 -17.50
C ASP A 87 36.90 -2.14 -16.49
N GLY A 88 36.77 -3.47 -16.64
CA GLY A 88 37.33 -4.48 -15.73
C GLY A 88 36.53 -4.70 -14.44
N ALA A 89 35.54 -3.87 -14.13
CA ALA A 89 34.61 -4.03 -13.02
C ALA A 89 33.35 -4.80 -13.43
N LEU A 90 32.68 -5.43 -12.48
CA LEU A 90 31.31 -5.92 -12.70
C LEU A 90 30.34 -4.75 -12.70
N PHE A 91 29.44 -4.67 -13.68
CA PHE A 91 28.44 -3.60 -13.81
C PHE A 91 27.04 -4.18 -13.90
N ILE A 92 26.11 -3.59 -13.14
CA ILE A 92 24.67 -3.92 -13.20
C ILE A 92 23.98 -2.95 -14.17
N ALA A 93 23.45 -3.50 -15.26
CA ALA A 93 22.72 -2.75 -16.27
C ALA A 93 21.44 -2.13 -15.69
N ARG A 94 21.04 -0.98 -16.24
CA ARG A 94 19.83 -0.22 -15.85
C ARG A 94 19.73 0.14 -14.36
N TYR A 95 20.79 -0.04 -13.57
CA TYR A 95 20.82 0.28 -12.15
C TYR A 95 20.37 1.74 -11.89
N GLU A 96 20.90 2.70 -12.66
CA GLU A 96 20.49 4.11 -12.55
C GLU A 96 19.03 4.35 -12.96
N GLU A 97 18.53 3.68 -14.00
CA GLU A 97 17.14 3.78 -14.46
C GLU A 97 16.15 3.22 -13.42
N GLU A 98 16.53 2.12 -12.76
CA GLU A 98 15.71 1.49 -11.72
C GLU A 98 15.70 2.31 -10.42
N GLN A 99 16.86 2.85 -10.02
CA GLN A 99 17.02 3.71 -8.85
C GLN A 99 16.60 5.17 -9.08
N ALA A 100 16.41 5.58 -10.34
CA ALA A 100 15.92 6.91 -10.69
C ALA A 100 14.65 7.22 -9.89
N ARG A 101 14.73 8.28 -9.08
CA ARG A 101 13.56 8.77 -8.35
C ARG A 101 12.54 9.21 -9.39
N ARG A 102 11.31 8.68 -9.32
CA ARG A 102 10.19 9.23 -10.10
C ARG A 102 10.16 10.75 -9.92
N PRO A 103 9.86 11.56 -10.95
CA PRO A 103 9.86 13.02 -10.82
C PRO A 103 8.91 13.52 -9.72
N SER A 104 7.83 12.79 -9.47
CA SER A 104 6.92 13.01 -8.32
C SER A 104 7.51 12.66 -6.95
N SER A 105 8.77 12.23 -6.85
CA SER A 105 9.49 11.92 -5.60
C SER A 105 10.75 12.78 -5.42
N THR A 106 10.91 13.84 -6.22
CA THR A 106 11.92 14.88 -5.97
C THR A 106 11.59 15.64 -4.68
N LYS A 107 12.61 16.24 -4.05
CA LYS A 107 12.41 17.05 -2.83
C LYS A 107 11.46 18.22 -3.09
N GLU A 108 11.58 18.85 -4.26
CA GLU A 108 10.72 19.93 -4.75
C GLU A 108 9.27 19.47 -4.90
N ALA A 109 8.99 18.38 -5.63
CA ALA A 109 7.62 17.87 -5.78
C ALA A 109 6.98 17.40 -4.45
N VAL A 110 7.78 17.04 -3.45
CA VAL A 110 7.31 16.79 -2.08
C VAL A 110 7.02 18.10 -1.34
N ALA A 111 7.91 19.09 -1.41
CA ALA A 111 7.73 20.41 -0.81
C ALA A 111 6.48 21.11 -1.38
N ASP A 112 6.30 21.10 -2.71
CA ASP A 112 5.16 21.68 -3.40
C ASP A 112 3.82 21.04 -2.97
N ARG A 113 3.79 19.71 -2.80
CA ARG A 113 2.58 19.03 -2.31
C ARG A 113 2.33 19.25 -0.81
N GLN A 114 3.37 19.43 0.00
CA GLN A 114 3.20 19.86 1.38
C GLN A 114 2.66 21.30 1.45
N ARG A 115 3.20 22.21 0.62
CA ARG A 115 2.74 23.60 0.49
C ARG A 115 1.25 23.65 0.10
N ARG A 116 0.87 23.01 -1.01
CA ARG A 116 -0.53 22.89 -1.47
C ARG A 116 -1.45 22.09 -0.52
N ARG A 117 -0.90 21.46 0.52
CA ARG A 117 -1.69 20.84 1.60
C ARG A 117 -1.92 21.84 2.74
N ARG A 118 -0.92 22.64 3.10
CA ARG A 118 -1.08 23.73 4.09
C ARG A 118 -2.08 24.77 3.56
N GLU A 119 -1.85 25.28 2.36
CA GLU A 119 -2.73 26.28 1.71
C GLU A 119 -4.20 25.84 1.63
N ARG A 120 -4.49 24.52 1.53
CA ARG A 120 -5.87 24.01 1.60
C ARG A 120 -6.42 23.91 3.02
N LEU A 121 -5.61 23.50 3.99
CA LEU A 121 -6.02 23.46 5.41
C LEU A 121 -6.29 24.87 5.95
N ASP A 122 -5.47 25.84 5.54
CA ASP A 122 -5.63 27.25 5.89
C ASP A 122 -6.96 27.78 5.30
N GLN A 123 -7.22 27.52 4.01
CA GLN A 123 -8.51 27.84 3.35
C GLN A 123 -9.73 27.13 3.97
N GLU A 124 -9.58 25.87 4.38
CA GLU A 124 -10.64 25.09 5.06
C GLU A 124 -10.93 25.65 6.47
N GLN A 125 -9.93 26.20 7.17
CA GLN A 125 -10.13 26.92 8.44
C GLN A 125 -10.84 28.27 8.23
N ASP A 126 -10.35 29.11 7.31
CA ASP A 126 -10.95 30.42 7.02
C ASP A 126 -12.43 30.27 6.62
N MET A 127 -12.74 29.31 5.74
CA MET A 127 -14.11 28.96 5.33
C MET A 127 -14.98 28.47 6.49
N SER A 128 -14.42 27.72 7.45
CA SER A 128 -15.16 27.25 8.62
C SER A 128 -15.47 28.38 9.59
N GLN A 129 -14.59 29.37 9.69
CA GLN A 129 -14.72 30.51 10.59
C GLN A 129 -15.74 31.54 10.05
N GLU A 130 -15.75 31.81 8.74
CA GLU A 130 -16.79 32.62 8.08
C GLU A 130 -18.22 32.05 8.18
N ILE A 131 -18.36 30.74 8.44
CA ILE A 131 -19.66 30.09 8.66
C ILE A 131 -20.14 30.32 10.09
N CYS A 132 -19.26 30.18 11.10
CA CYS A 132 -19.60 30.46 12.49
C CYS A 132 -20.02 31.92 12.71
N ASP A 133 -19.30 32.89 12.14
CA ASP A 133 -19.58 34.32 12.32
C ASP A 133 -20.93 34.77 11.71
N LYS A 134 -21.56 33.95 10.84
CA LYS A 134 -22.88 34.22 10.28
C LYS A 134 -24.04 33.65 11.09
N GLU A 135 -23.84 32.64 11.93
CA GLU A 135 -24.93 32.03 12.72
C GLU A 135 -25.27 32.79 14.01
N GLU A 136 -24.38 33.64 14.54
CA GLU A 136 -24.67 34.46 15.73
C GLU A 136 -25.54 35.70 15.44
N SER A 137 -25.77 36.06 14.19
CA SER A 137 -26.51 37.30 13.82
C SER A 137 -28.05 37.17 13.83
N SER A 138 -28.64 36.04 14.22
CA SER A 138 -30.10 35.83 14.11
C SER A 138 -30.76 35.10 15.30
N LYS A 139 -30.70 35.67 16.51
CA LYS A 139 -31.59 35.30 17.63
C LYS A 139 -32.07 36.51 18.44
N GLU A 140 -33.22 37.07 18.06
CA GLU A 140 -34.11 37.78 18.99
C GLU A 140 -35.55 37.23 18.85
N THR A 141 -36.16 36.94 19.99
CA THR A 141 -37.58 36.59 20.28
C THR A 141 -37.87 37.19 21.67
N PRO A 142 -39.13 37.43 22.15
CA PRO A 142 -40.37 36.62 21.99
C PRO A 142 -41.65 37.53 21.95
N PRO A 143 -42.86 37.22 22.50
CA PRO A 143 -43.56 35.95 22.87
C PRO A 143 -45.03 35.78 22.36
N LEU A 144 -45.52 34.51 22.33
CA LEU A 144 -46.83 33.89 22.76
C LEU A 144 -48.16 34.71 22.83
N PRO A 145 -49.42 34.14 22.75
CA PRO A 145 -49.83 32.82 23.33
C PRO A 145 -51.10 32.05 22.81
N ILE A 146 -51.41 30.91 23.47
CA ILE A 146 -52.73 30.23 23.72
C ILE A 146 -53.44 29.36 22.63
N ASP A 147 -53.38 28.04 22.88
CA ASP A 147 -54.40 26.96 22.96
C ASP A 147 -55.64 26.87 22.04
N LYS A 148 -55.87 25.65 21.50
CA LYS A 148 -57.09 24.83 21.72
C LYS A 148 -57.02 23.43 21.09
N ASP A 149 -57.52 22.43 21.84
CA ASP A 149 -57.85 21.08 21.36
C ASP A 149 -59.14 21.07 20.50
N ILE A 150 -59.34 20.02 19.69
CA ILE A 150 -60.60 19.26 19.49
C ILE A 150 -60.44 18.21 18.36
N GLU A 151 -61.02 17.03 18.57
CA GLU A 151 -60.99 15.85 17.68
C GLU A 151 -62.01 15.95 16.51
N GLY A 152 -61.82 15.15 15.45
CA GLY A 152 -62.81 14.97 14.39
C GLY A 152 -62.31 14.12 13.21
N GLU A 153 -62.88 12.93 13.03
CA GLU A 153 -62.61 12.00 11.91
C GLU A 153 -63.55 12.28 10.71
N GLU A 154 -63.09 12.09 9.46
CA GLU A 154 -63.55 11.00 8.56
C GLU A 154 -63.08 11.12 7.08
N GLU A 155 -62.77 9.95 6.52
CA GLU A 155 -62.78 9.45 5.13
C GLU A 155 -62.35 10.29 3.88
N GLY A 156 -61.53 9.66 3.03
CA GLY A 156 -61.24 10.09 1.65
C GLY A 156 -60.16 9.23 0.96
N GLU A 157 -60.57 8.25 0.14
CA GLU A 157 -59.69 7.17 -0.34
C GLU A 157 -58.55 7.57 -1.32
N GLY A 158 -57.39 6.90 -1.21
CA GLY A 158 -56.27 7.07 -2.16
C GLY A 158 -55.38 5.85 -2.46
N LYS A 159 -55.77 4.66 -1.98
CA LYS A 159 -55.33 3.30 -2.39
C LYS A 159 -53.81 3.05 -2.66
N LYS A 160 -53.16 2.25 -1.79
CA LYS A 160 -51.84 1.51 -1.90
C LYS A 160 -50.67 2.11 -1.09
N ARG A 161 -49.60 1.38 -0.71
CA ARG A 161 -49.25 -0.04 -0.95
C ARG A 161 -48.52 -0.73 0.24
N ASP A 162 -48.48 -2.06 0.16
CA ASP A 162 -47.93 -3.12 1.03
C ASP A 162 -46.61 -2.84 1.77
N LYS A 163 -46.65 -3.05 3.10
CA LYS A 163 -45.51 -3.31 4.00
C LYS A 163 -45.83 -4.54 4.83
N SER A 164 -44.84 -5.40 5.12
CA SER A 164 -44.93 -6.40 6.18
C SER A 164 -43.77 -6.27 7.18
N VAL A 165 -44.14 -6.26 8.45
CA VAL A 165 -43.30 -6.37 9.66
C VAL A 165 -43.34 -7.89 10.03
N THR A 166 -42.50 -8.54 10.86
CA THR A 166 -42.07 -8.21 12.24
C THR A 166 -41.00 -9.19 12.78
N CYS A 167 -40.27 -8.74 13.82
CA CYS A 167 -39.66 -9.50 14.94
C CYS A 167 -38.44 -10.45 14.78
N HIS A 168 -37.28 -9.89 15.16
CA HIS A 168 -36.31 -10.38 16.16
C HIS A 168 -35.88 -11.86 16.22
N SER A 169 -34.66 -12.09 15.73
CA SER A 169 -33.58 -12.67 16.55
C SER A 169 -32.53 -11.58 16.82
N ASN A 170 -31.83 -11.62 17.95
CA ASN A 170 -30.77 -10.63 18.26
C ASN A 170 -29.50 -10.95 17.47
N SER A 171 -29.53 -10.69 16.16
CA SER A 171 -28.31 -10.56 15.36
C SER A 171 -27.54 -9.33 15.83
N LEU A 172 -26.47 -9.53 16.59
CA LEU A 172 -25.41 -8.53 16.65
C LEU A 172 -24.95 -8.32 15.20
N THR A 173 -25.12 -7.10 14.70
CA THR A 173 -24.81 -6.78 13.30
C THR A 173 -23.31 -6.97 13.06
N ALA A 174 -22.93 -7.26 11.81
CA ALA A 174 -21.52 -7.34 11.45
C ALA A 174 -20.75 -6.05 11.85
N GLU A 175 -21.44 -4.91 11.82
CA GLU A 175 -20.95 -3.60 12.28
C GLU A 175 -20.62 -3.56 13.78
N ALA A 176 -21.42 -4.20 14.64
CA ALA A 176 -21.14 -4.29 16.07
C ALA A 176 -19.87 -5.10 16.36
N VAL A 177 -19.70 -6.23 15.65
CA VAL A 177 -18.49 -7.07 15.73
C VAL A 177 -17.27 -6.34 15.16
N LEU A 178 -17.43 -5.61 14.05
CA LEU A 178 -16.36 -4.79 13.46
C LEU A 178 -15.95 -3.63 14.38
N ALA A 179 -16.89 -2.99 15.07
CA ALA A 179 -16.60 -1.94 16.05
C ALA A 179 -15.79 -2.49 17.24
N GLU A 180 -16.11 -3.69 17.73
CA GLU A 180 -15.37 -4.35 18.81
C GLU A 180 -13.95 -4.74 18.38
N ILE A 181 -13.78 -5.26 17.15
CA ILE A 181 -12.46 -5.55 16.56
C ILE A 181 -11.64 -4.27 16.36
N SER A 182 -12.24 -3.19 15.85
CA SER A 182 -11.54 -1.90 15.65
C SER A 182 -11.07 -1.31 16.99
N LYS A 183 -11.91 -1.40 18.02
CA LYS A 183 -11.58 -0.95 19.38
C LYS A 183 -10.44 -1.76 20.00
N LEU A 184 -10.47 -3.09 19.88
CA LEU A 184 -9.37 -3.96 20.33
C LEU A 184 -8.08 -3.71 19.54
N HIS A 185 -8.17 -3.34 18.26
CA HIS A 185 -7.01 -3.02 17.44
C HIS A 185 -6.34 -1.70 17.88
N GLU A 186 -7.11 -0.63 18.10
CA GLU A 186 -6.58 0.66 18.56
C GLU A 186 -5.96 0.58 19.96
N GLN A 187 -6.55 -0.24 20.85
CA GLN A 187 -6.03 -0.49 22.20
C GLN A 187 -4.69 -1.25 22.22
N ASN A 188 -4.45 -2.15 21.25
CA ASN A 188 -3.24 -2.97 21.21
C ASN A 188 -2.15 -2.45 20.26
N PHE A 189 -2.51 -1.69 19.22
CA PHE A 189 -1.61 -1.24 18.15
C PHE A 189 -1.86 0.23 17.78
N SER A 190 -1.46 1.14 18.66
CA SER A 190 -1.82 2.57 18.63
C SER A 190 -1.22 3.40 17.47
N ILE A 191 -0.64 2.76 16.44
CA ILE A 191 -0.15 3.43 15.22
C ILE A 191 -0.47 2.56 13.99
N ILE A 192 -1.72 2.58 13.54
CA ILE A 192 -2.03 2.35 12.13
C ILE A 192 -2.27 3.70 11.45
N THR A 193 -1.36 4.05 10.54
CA THR A 193 -1.53 5.16 9.61
C THR A 193 -2.81 4.94 8.79
N PRO A 194 -3.68 5.94 8.58
CA PRO A 194 -5.01 5.76 7.95
C PRO A 194 -5.03 5.16 6.53
N LEU A 195 -3.89 4.94 5.90
CA LEU A 195 -3.77 4.28 4.60
C LEU A 195 -3.87 2.73 4.71
N LEU A 196 -3.72 2.17 5.91
CA LEU A 196 -3.83 0.74 6.19
C LEU A 196 -5.27 0.31 6.55
N SER A 197 -6.10 1.23 7.06
CA SER A 197 -7.51 0.95 7.36
C SER A 197 -8.37 0.88 6.10
N GLU A 198 -8.10 1.67 5.05
CA GLU A 198 -8.76 1.50 3.74
C GLU A 198 -8.42 0.15 3.10
N LYS A 199 -7.14 -0.27 3.14
CA LYS A 199 -6.70 -1.60 2.70
C LYS A 199 -7.41 -2.74 3.41
N PHE A 200 -7.77 -2.55 4.68
CA PHE A 200 -8.51 -3.53 5.46
C PHE A 200 -10.01 -3.55 5.11
N LYS A 201 -10.59 -2.41 4.72
CA LYS A 201 -11.97 -2.34 4.19
C LYS A 201 -12.12 -3.05 2.84
N ASP A 202 -11.23 -2.80 1.87
CA ASP A 202 -11.25 -3.47 0.56
C ASP A 202 -11.17 -5.01 0.68
N PHE A 203 -10.38 -5.50 1.64
CA PHE A 203 -10.25 -6.93 1.92
C PHE A 203 -11.55 -7.53 2.47
N VAL A 204 -12.28 -6.78 3.30
CA VAL A 204 -13.57 -7.18 3.87
C VAL A 204 -14.71 -7.08 2.84
N GLU A 205 -14.72 -6.07 1.96
CA GLU A 205 -15.73 -5.95 0.90
C GLU A 205 -15.62 -7.05 -0.16
N ASN A 206 -14.39 -7.43 -0.54
CA ASN A 206 -14.15 -8.61 -1.38
C ASN A 206 -14.45 -9.94 -0.65
N TYR A 207 -14.62 -9.93 0.68
CA TYR A 207 -15.01 -11.09 1.47
C TYR A 207 -16.53 -11.34 1.51
N ARG A 208 -17.29 -10.93 0.47
CA ARG A 208 -18.65 -11.42 0.23
C ARG A 208 -18.65 -12.84 -0.33
N GLY A 209 -18.28 -13.79 0.53
CA GLY A 209 -18.61 -15.20 0.38
C GLY A 209 -20.11 -15.44 0.53
N SER A 210 -20.89 -15.16 -0.50
CA SER A 210 -22.29 -15.60 -0.63
C SER A 210 -22.46 -16.34 -1.96
N GLY A 211 -22.81 -17.62 -2.02
CA GLY A 211 -23.40 -18.45 -0.96
C GLY A 211 -24.56 -19.28 -1.49
N LYS A 212 -24.42 -19.88 -2.68
CA LYS A 212 -25.34 -20.89 -3.22
C LYS A 212 -24.55 -21.97 -3.97
N ALA A 213 -25.03 -23.21 -3.85
CA ALA A 213 -24.47 -24.44 -4.45
C ALA A 213 -23.07 -24.88 -3.96
N ALA A 214 -23.04 -25.62 -2.85
CA ALA A 214 -21.95 -26.56 -2.57
C ALA A 214 -22.11 -27.82 -3.45
N ARG A 215 -21.11 -28.13 -4.30
CA ARG A 215 -20.84 -29.45 -4.91
C ARG A 215 -19.56 -29.38 -5.78
N PRO A 216 -18.86 -30.50 -6.05
CA PRO A 216 -17.84 -30.99 -5.13
C PRO A 216 -16.43 -30.97 -5.74
N TRP A 217 -15.42 -31.28 -4.91
CA TRP A 217 -14.06 -31.56 -5.36
C TRP A 217 -14.07 -32.74 -6.35
N GLY A 218 -13.45 -32.60 -7.52
CA GLY A 218 -13.42 -33.67 -8.51
C GLY A 218 -12.52 -33.41 -9.73
N TYR A 219 -11.54 -34.29 -9.89
CA TYR A 219 -10.79 -34.63 -11.10
C TYR A 219 -9.67 -33.72 -11.61
N TRP A 220 -8.47 -34.26 -11.40
CA TRP A 220 -7.29 -34.12 -12.24
C TRP A 220 -7.63 -34.33 -13.72
N TRP A 221 -7.05 -33.52 -14.62
CA TRP A 221 -5.96 -33.90 -15.54
C TRP A 221 -5.50 -32.67 -16.34
#